data_AF-A0A382MWH3-F1
#
_entry.id   AF-A0A382MWH3-F1
#
_cell.length_a   1.000
_cell.length_b   1.000
_cell.length_c   1.000
_cell.angle_alpha   90.00
_cell.angle_beta   90.00
_cell.angle_gamma   90.00
#
_symmetry.space_group_name_H-M   'P 1'
#
loop_
_entity.id
_entity.type
_entity.pdbx_description
1 polymer ?
#
loop_
_entity_poly.entity_id
_entity_poly.type
_entity_poly.pdbx_seq_one_letter_code
_entity_poly.pdbx_strand_id
1 'polypeptide(L)'
;MEMLKRLLPDRLMFCTEPRRPVFLWVLLSPILTMCLLLPAIFPEYLYASINDDIRLVRSDAKGVTFEYVPEPVHRDTLSLYGELFDVLTIDGCITTTQQGHPQIPLRQVLIGLPPDAVPAVSVVESPYLEQSGYRLAPAPLLSSDENAVRLDPNGYNISGFAPLNPVEVGAIGVLRGLHVLPIALAPVSFNAGDSRIRVYDRIQIDIRFNKPTGTILPAIRPGNDRLSAVFETTIINAEIALPWRQTKAMLPPRRVNSFGPGEWYKITLSDTGFYLLDRETLEAGGLNIANLDPRTIRLFNGGGRTLPQDVDAPRPELREMAVRVTGESDGRFDDGDQVVFYASALKGWAYDQPNNSFTSFKNPYTDTNVYWLNTG
;
A
#
# COMPACT_ATOMS: atom_id res chain seq x y z
N MET A 1 35.09 -17.87 -19.93
CA MET A 1 33.94 -18.78 -19.68
C MET A 1 33.35 -18.30 -18.37
N GLU A 2 32.15 -17.74 -18.29
CA GLU A 2 31.02 -17.78 -19.24
C GLU A 2 30.49 -16.36 -19.60
N MET A 3 29.53 -16.24 -20.53
CA MET A 3 29.10 -14.95 -21.11
C MET A 3 28.02 -14.22 -20.28
N LEU A 4 28.22 -12.91 -20.04
CA LEU A 4 27.14 -12.01 -19.65
C LEU A 4 26.40 -11.49 -20.90
N LYS A 5 25.20 -12.02 -21.19
CA LYS A 5 24.34 -11.51 -22.27
C LYS A 5 23.68 -10.19 -21.86
N ARG A 6 24.08 -9.08 -22.49
CA ARG A 6 23.43 -7.77 -22.34
C ARG A 6 22.34 -7.58 -23.39
N LEU A 7 21.09 -7.41 -22.95
CA LEU A 7 19.98 -7.01 -23.81
C LEU A 7 20.03 -5.50 -24.08
N LEU A 8 19.71 -5.10 -25.31
CA LEU A 8 19.44 -3.72 -25.72
C LEU A 8 18.15 -3.70 -26.57
N PRO A 9 17.17 -2.84 -26.27
CA PRO A 9 16.08 -2.51 -27.20
C PRO A 9 16.54 -1.45 -28.21
N ASP A 10 16.19 -1.62 -29.47
CA ASP A 10 16.54 -0.70 -30.56
C ASP A 10 15.59 0.52 -30.65
N ARG A 11 16.15 1.63 -31.15
CA ARG A 11 15.52 2.74 -31.90
C ARG A 11 14.08 3.16 -31.58
N LEU A 12 13.96 4.39 -31.05
CA LEU A 12 12.85 5.28 -31.41
C LEU A 12 12.93 5.62 -32.91
N MET A 13 11.80 5.62 -33.62
CA MET A 13 11.69 6.09 -35.00
C MET A 13 10.51 7.05 -35.13
N PHE A 14 10.75 8.21 -35.76
CA PHE A 14 9.71 9.20 -36.06
C PHE A 14 8.93 8.81 -37.32
N CYS A 15 7.62 9.02 -37.31
CA CYS A 15 6.79 9.01 -38.52
C CYS A 15 5.99 10.33 -38.63
N THR A 16 5.95 10.89 -39.84
CA THR A 16 5.27 12.16 -40.15
C THR A 16 4.06 11.93 -41.06
N GLU A 17 2.96 12.62 -40.78
CA GLU A 17 1.76 12.70 -41.63
C GLU A 17 2.05 13.39 -43.00
N PRO A 18 1.22 13.23 -44.08
CA PRO A 18 -0.01 14.05 -44.18
C PRO A 18 -1.20 13.57 -45.08
N ARG A 19 -2.43 13.94 -44.68
CA ARG A 19 -3.55 14.53 -45.49
C ARG A 19 -4.25 13.80 -46.69
N ARG A 20 -5.55 13.41 -46.46
CA ARG A 20 -6.83 13.90 -47.11
C ARG A 20 -7.14 13.68 -48.63
N PRO A 21 -8.35 14.01 -49.20
CA PRO A 21 -9.72 14.32 -48.64
C PRO A 21 -10.96 13.72 -49.41
N VAL A 22 -12.20 14.03 -48.93
CA VAL A 22 -13.57 13.97 -49.57
C VAL A 22 -14.10 12.61 -50.11
N PHE A 23 -15.40 12.32 -50.33
CA PHE A 23 -16.71 13.04 -50.33
C PHE A 23 -17.86 12.02 -49.96
N LEU A 24 -19.21 12.19 -49.94
CA LEU A 24 -20.24 13.22 -50.24
C LEU A 24 -21.49 13.00 -49.32
N TRP A 25 -22.66 13.65 -49.56
CA TRP A 25 -23.95 13.51 -48.84
C TRP A 25 -24.98 12.58 -49.53
N VAL A 26 -25.94 12.04 -48.75
CA VAL A 26 -27.39 11.99 -49.10
C VAL A 26 -28.25 12.18 -47.83
N LEU A 27 -29.35 12.92 -47.93
CA LEU A 27 -30.45 13.04 -46.94
C LEU A 27 -31.76 12.51 -47.54
N LEU A 28 -32.58 11.80 -46.77
CA LEU A 28 -34.05 11.84 -46.91
C LEU A 28 -34.77 11.27 -45.66
N SER A 29 -36.10 11.39 -45.64
CA SER A 29 -36.94 11.36 -44.43
C SER A 29 -37.96 10.17 -44.45
N PRO A 30 -38.99 10.05 -43.59
CA PRO A 30 -39.16 8.83 -42.79
C PRO A 30 -40.52 8.12 -43.04
N ILE A 31 -40.95 7.31 -42.04
CA ILE A 31 -42.27 6.66 -41.87
C ILE A 31 -42.44 5.33 -42.61
N LEU A 32 -42.31 4.22 -41.85
CA LEU A 32 -43.40 3.25 -41.77
C LEU A 32 -43.43 2.55 -40.41
N THR A 33 -44.63 2.21 -39.96
CA THR A 33 -44.98 1.63 -38.65
C THR A 33 -44.54 0.18 -38.51
N MET A 34 -43.99 -0.20 -37.35
CA MET A 34 -43.95 -1.61 -36.93
C MET A 34 -44.03 -1.73 -35.40
N CYS A 35 -45.14 -2.29 -34.90
CA CYS A 35 -45.28 -2.63 -33.48
C CYS A 35 -44.53 -3.94 -33.21
N LEU A 36 -43.55 -3.92 -32.30
CA LEU A 36 -43.05 -5.14 -31.68
C LEU A 36 -42.51 -4.87 -30.28
N LEU A 37 -42.73 -5.85 -29.41
CA LEU A 37 -42.48 -5.89 -27.96
C LEU A 37 -41.34 -4.97 -27.45
N LEU A 38 -41.68 -4.13 -26.47
CA LEU A 38 -40.73 -3.60 -25.51
C LEU A 38 -40.24 -4.76 -24.61
N PRO A 39 -38.95 -5.17 -24.66
CA PRO A 39 -38.37 -5.82 -23.49
C PRO A 39 -38.33 -4.81 -22.36
N ALA A 40 -38.58 -5.25 -21.13
CA ALA A 40 -38.28 -4.44 -19.96
C ALA A 40 -36.75 -4.32 -19.86
N ILE A 41 -36.20 -3.18 -20.29
CA ILE A 41 -34.78 -2.88 -20.15
C ILE A 41 -34.52 -2.56 -18.68
N PHE A 42 -34.37 -3.62 -17.88
CA PHE A 42 -33.64 -3.53 -16.63
C PHE A 42 -32.19 -3.20 -16.98
N PRO A 43 -31.63 -2.07 -16.51
CA PRO A 43 -30.21 -1.85 -16.64
C PRO A 43 -29.50 -2.78 -15.67
N GLU A 44 -29.05 -3.94 -16.17
CA GLU A 44 -28.11 -4.80 -15.47
C GLU A 44 -26.77 -4.07 -15.36
N TYR A 45 -26.65 -3.24 -14.32
CA TYR A 45 -25.38 -2.71 -13.85
C TYR A 45 -24.58 -3.86 -13.23
N LEU A 46 -24.02 -4.71 -14.11
CA LEU A 46 -23.06 -5.76 -13.78
C LEU A 46 -21.72 -5.12 -13.39
N TYR A 47 -21.72 -4.49 -12.21
CA TYR A 47 -20.50 -4.27 -11.44
C TYR A 47 -19.96 -5.65 -11.06
N ALA A 48 -18.90 -6.08 -11.76
CA ALA A 48 -18.11 -7.22 -11.33
C ALA A 48 -17.53 -6.89 -9.95
N SER A 49 -18.01 -7.56 -8.91
CA SER A 49 -17.41 -7.44 -7.59
C SER A 49 -16.03 -8.09 -7.58
N ILE A 50 -15.13 -7.52 -6.79
CA ILE A 50 -13.79 -8.06 -6.52
C ILE A 50 -13.82 -8.95 -5.25
N ASN A 51 -14.97 -9.03 -4.58
CA ASN A 51 -15.25 -9.90 -3.44
C ASN A 51 -16.48 -10.75 -3.79
N ASP A 52 -16.33 -12.06 -3.97
CA ASP A 52 -17.42 -12.94 -4.42
C ASP A 52 -18.62 -12.97 -3.44
N ASP A 53 -18.37 -12.73 -2.15
CA ASP A 53 -19.37 -12.66 -1.07
C ASP A 53 -20.12 -11.32 -0.99
N ILE A 54 -19.64 -10.27 -1.66
CA ILE A 54 -20.23 -8.92 -1.62
C ILE A 54 -20.72 -8.50 -3.01
N ARG A 55 -22.00 -8.15 -3.13
CA ARG A 55 -22.60 -7.63 -4.36
C ARG A 55 -22.95 -6.14 -4.23
N LEU A 56 -22.30 -5.30 -5.04
CA LEU A 56 -22.58 -3.87 -5.12
C LEU A 56 -23.86 -3.61 -5.94
N VAL A 57 -24.88 -2.99 -5.33
CA VAL A 57 -26.20 -2.75 -5.94
C VAL A 57 -26.37 -1.29 -6.38
N ARG A 58 -25.83 -0.34 -5.59
CA ARG A 58 -25.79 1.09 -5.93
C ARG A 58 -24.50 1.70 -5.41
N SER A 59 -23.89 2.59 -6.18
CA SER A 59 -22.65 3.28 -5.80
C SER A 59 -22.67 4.68 -6.41
N ASP A 60 -23.03 5.70 -5.61
CA ASP A 60 -23.10 7.08 -6.10
C ASP A 60 -22.75 8.13 -5.02
N ALA A 61 -22.67 9.41 -5.43
CA ALA A 61 -22.26 10.51 -4.56
C ALA A 61 -23.25 10.87 -3.42
N LYS A 62 -24.41 10.21 -3.35
CA LYS A 62 -25.40 10.28 -2.27
C LYS A 62 -25.39 9.04 -1.37
N GLY A 63 -24.77 7.93 -1.77
CA GLY A 63 -24.76 6.71 -0.97
C GLY A 63 -24.34 5.43 -1.71
N VAL A 64 -24.24 4.36 -0.95
CA VAL A 64 -23.92 3.01 -1.41
C VAL A 64 -25.02 2.05 -0.93
N THR A 65 -25.42 1.10 -1.78
CA THR A 65 -26.23 -0.05 -1.38
C THR A 65 -25.49 -1.30 -1.80
N PHE A 66 -25.33 -2.25 -0.89
CA PHE A 66 -24.72 -3.55 -1.20
C PHE A 66 -25.43 -4.68 -0.45
N GLU A 67 -25.23 -5.88 -0.96
CA GLU A 67 -25.71 -7.15 -0.44
C GLU A 67 -24.48 -7.98 -0.05
N TYR A 68 -24.53 -8.61 1.12
CA TYR A 68 -23.54 -9.59 1.58
C TYR A 68 -24.22 -10.95 1.63
N VAL A 69 -23.63 -11.94 0.95
CA VAL A 69 -24.07 -13.33 0.94
C VAL A 69 -22.96 -14.15 1.60
N PRO A 70 -23.16 -14.69 2.82
CA PRO A 70 -22.12 -15.45 3.49
C PRO A 70 -21.83 -16.77 2.79
N GLU A 71 -20.56 -17.17 2.76
CA GLU A 71 -20.16 -18.54 2.41
C GLU A 71 -20.72 -19.55 3.44
N PRO A 72 -20.82 -20.85 3.09
CA PRO A 72 -21.34 -21.88 3.98
C PRO A 72 -20.64 -21.93 5.35
N VAL A 73 -21.45 -22.06 6.41
CA VAL A 73 -20.93 -22.16 7.79
C VAL A 73 -20.30 -23.53 8.03
N HIS A 74 -18.98 -23.56 8.18
CA HIS A 74 -18.24 -24.71 8.66
C HIS A 74 -18.34 -24.79 10.20
N ARG A 75 -18.46 -26.01 10.72
CA ARG A 75 -18.61 -26.31 12.16
C ARG A 75 -17.59 -27.36 12.58
N ASP A 76 -16.57 -26.92 13.31
CA ASP A 76 -15.62 -27.78 14.01
C ASP A 76 -15.98 -27.88 15.51
N THR A 77 -15.38 -28.85 16.20
CA THR A 77 -15.57 -29.04 17.65
C THR A 77 -14.25 -28.88 18.40
N LEU A 78 -14.24 -28.05 19.45
CA LEU A 78 -13.11 -27.83 20.34
C LEU A 78 -13.44 -28.35 21.75
N SER A 79 -12.50 -29.06 22.37
CA SER A 79 -12.63 -29.51 23.77
C SER A 79 -11.91 -28.53 24.71
N LEU A 80 -12.64 -27.97 25.67
CA LEU A 80 -12.12 -27.06 26.69
C LEU A 80 -12.68 -27.46 28.06
N TYR A 81 -11.82 -27.54 29.06
CA TYR A 81 -12.18 -27.93 30.44
C TYR A 81 -12.91 -29.28 30.60
N GLY A 82 -12.83 -30.17 29.60
CA GLY A 82 -13.54 -31.44 29.57
C GLY A 82 -14.94 -31.37 28.93
N GLU A 83 -15.36 -30.20 28.46
CA GLU A 83 -16.60 -29.98 27.72
C GLU A 83 -16.33 -29.71 26.23
N LEU A 84 -17.31 -30.01 25.39
CA LEU A 84 -17.25 -29.68 23.97
C LEU A 84 -17.87 -28.29 23.71
N PHE A 85 -17.28 -27.59 22.75
CA PHE A 85 -17.71 -26.30 22.23
C PHE A 85 -17.63 -26.29 20.70
N ASP A 86 -18.50 -25.53 20.06
CA ASP A 86 -18.53 -25.36 18.61
C ASP A 86 -17.61 -24.22 18.16
N VAL A 87 -16.86 -24.48 17.09
CA VAL A 87 -16.09 -23.47 16.37
C VAL A 87 -16.79 -23.27 15.03
N LEU A 88 -17.40 -22.11 14.83
CA LEU A 88 -17.97 -21.73 13.55
C LEU A 88 -16.97 -20.91 12.74
N THR A 89 -16.78 -21.30 11.49
CA THR A 89 -15.89 -20.64 10.53
C THR A 89 -16.64 -20.42 9.21
N ILE A 90 -16.35 -19.29 8.57
CA ILE A 90 -16.92 -18.85 7.29
C ILE A 90 -15.77 -18.18 6.55
N ASP A 91 -15.58 -18.50 5.27
CA ASP A 91 -14.50 -17.89 4.49
C ASP A 91 -14.69 -16.37 4.36
N GLY A 92 -13.57 -15.63 4.35
CA GLY A 92 -13.56 -14.17 4.41
C GLY A 92 -13.89 -13.55 5.78
N CYS A 93 -14.31 -14.34 6.78
CA CYS A 93 -14.59 -13.84 8.14
C CYS A 93 -13.39 -13.92 9.09
N ILE A 94 -13.28 -12.93 9.97
CA ILE A 94 -12.54 -13.03 11.24
C ILE A 94 -13.50 -13.50 12.35
N THR A 95 -13.06 -13.55 13.61
CA THR A 95 -13.92 -13.80 14.78
C THR A 95 -14.00 -12.59 15.72
N THR A 96 -15.05 -12.53 16.55
CA THR A 96 -15.14 -11.59 17.67
C THR A 96 -13.95 -11.73 18.63
N THR A 97 -13.39 -10.60 19.06
CA THR A 97 -12.18 -10.53 19.90
C THR A 97 -12.46 -10.19 21.38
N GLN A 98 -13.74 -10.16 21.79
CA GLN A 98 -14.10 -9.96 23.19
C GLN A 98 -13.76 -11.22 23.99
N GLN A 99 -12.60 -11.19 24.66
CA GLN A 99 -12.05 -12.30 25.44
C GLN A 99 -13.11 -13.02 26.27
N GLY A 100 -13.20 -14.34 26.11
CA GLY A 100 -14.06 -15.19 26.94
C GLY A 100 -15.56 -15.13 26.66
N HIS A 101 -16.03 -14.21 25.83
CA HIS A 101 -17.37 -14.25 25.25
C HIS A 101 -17.41 -15.25 24.09
N PRO A 102 -18.60 -15.75 23.68
CA PRO A 102 -18.78 -16.56 22.49
C PRO A 102 -18.08 -15.98 21.25
N GLN A 103 -17.24 -16.78 20.59
CA GLN A 103 -16.63 -16.39 19.33
C GLN A 103 -17.66 -16.51 18.18
N ILE A 104 -17.81 -15.44 17.41
CA ILE A 104 -18.78 -15.31 16.33
C ILE A 104 -18.04 -14.85 15.07
N PRO A 105 -18.28 -15.47 13.89
CA PRO A 105 -17.73 -14.99 12.63
C PRO A 105 -18.18 -13.56 12.31
N LEU A 106 -17.25 -12.72 11.85
CA LEU A 106 -17.49 -11.35 11.41
C LEU A 106 -16.79 -11.08 10.08
N ARG A 107 -17.54 -10.65 9.07
CA ARG A 107 -16.99 -10.12 7.81
C ARG A 107 -16.79 -8.61 7.95
N GLN A 108 -15.53 -8.17 7.90
CA GLN A 108 -15.21 -6.73 7.86
C GLN A 108 -15.15 -6.22 6.41
N VAL A 109 -15.70 -5.02 6.20
CA VAL A 109 -15.66 -4.31 4.92
C VAL A 109 -15.42 -2.80 5.14
N LEU A 110 -14.79 -2.14 4.16
CA LEU A 110 -14.61 -0.68 4.17
C LEU A 110 -15.45 0.02 3.10
N ILE A 111 -16.10 1.10 3.50
CA ILE A 111 -16.84 2.01 2.62
C ILE A 111 -16.11 3.36 2.59
N GLY A 112 -15.67 3.80 1.41
CA GLY A 112 -15.12 5.14 1.22
C GLY A 112 -16.23 6.20 1.31
N LEU A 113 -15.98 7.27 2.08
CA LEU A 113 -16.92 8.37 2.28
C LEU A 113 -16.51 9.62 1.48
N PRO A 114 -17.46 10.42 0.98
CA PRO A 114 -17.17 11.76 0.48
C PRO A 114 -16.58 12.64 1.58
N PRO A 115 -15.89 13.75 1.23
CA PRO A 115 -15.47 14.76 2.19
C PRO A 115 -16.64 15.22 3.06
N ASP A 116 -16.39 15.33 4.36
CA ASP A 116 -17.31 15.80 5.40
C ASP A 116 -18.64 15.02 5.54
N ALA A 117 -18.84 13.92 4.81
CA ALA A 117 -20.10 13.20 4.82
C ALA A 117 -20.38 12.49 6.16
N VAL A 118 -21.60 12.66 6.66
CA VAL A 118 -22.16 11.93 7.81
C VAL A 118 -22.96 10.73 7.27
N PRO A 119 -22.43 9.50 7.37
CA PRO A 119 -23.13 8.32 6.89
C PRO A 119 -24.33 7.98 7.79
N ALA A 120 -25.47 7.66 7.19
CA ALA A 120 -26.57 6.97 7.85
C ALA A 120 -26.67 5.56 7.26
N VAL A 121 -26.38 4.55 8.09
CA VAL A 121 -26.42 3.13 7.73
C VAL A 121 -27.76 2.53 8.16
N SER A 122 -28.36 1.70 7.30
CA SER A 122 -29.58 0.96 7.59
C SER A 122 -29.56 -0.42 6.94
N VAL A 123 -29.95 -1.45 7.70
CA VAL A 123 -30.25 -2.78 7.15
C VAL A 123 -31.59 -2.68 6.41
N VAL A 124 -31.61 -3.13 5.15
CA VAL A 124 -32.82 -3.16 4.30
C VAL A 124 -33.54 -4.49 4.46
N GLU A 125 -32.78 -5.58 4.44
CA GLU A 125 -33.27 -6.95 4.63
C GLU A 125 -32.16 -7.83 5.22
N SER A 126 -32.53 -8.79 6.07
CA SER A 126 -31.60 -9.80 6.60
C SER A 126 -32.38 -11.08 6.99
N PRO A 127 -32.83 -11.90 6.03
CA PRO A 127 -33.46 -13.18 6.32
C PRO A 127 -32.49 -14.13 7.02
N TYR A 128 -33.02 -15.01 7.88
CA TYR A 128 -32.22 -15.95 8.65
C TYR A 128 -32.97 -17.25 8.94
N LEU A 129 -32.19 -18.30 9.21
CA LEU A 129 -32.66 -19.57 9.76
C LEU A 129 -32.19 -19.71 11.22
N GLU A 130 -33.11 -20.04 12.13
CA GLU A 130 -32.75 -20.39 13.51
C GLU A 130 -32.43 -21.88 13.64
N GLN A 131 -31.36 -22.19 14.38
CA GLN A 131 -30.89 -23.56 14.62
C GLN A 131 -30.51 -23.74 16.10
N SER A 132 -30.81 -24.91 16.66
CA SER A 132 -30.60 -25.24 18.09
C SER A 132 -29.50 -26.29 18.28
N GLY A 133 -28.93 -26.35 19.48
CA GLY A 133 -27.86 -27.31 19.81
C GLY A 133 -26.47 -26.79 19.45
N TYR A 134 -26.23 -25.50 19.70
CA TYR A 134 -24.95 -24.83 19.51
C TYR A 134 -24.42 -24.29 20.84
N ARG A 135 -23.12 -24.47 21.09
CA ARG A 135 -22.41 -23.96 22.26
C ARG A 135 -21.07 -23.39 21.81
N LEU A 136 -21.09 -22.17 21.26
CA LEU A 136 -19.92 -21.56 20.63
C LEU A 136 -18.74 -21.44 21.62
N ALA A 137 -17.53 -21.72 21.15
CA ALA A 137 -16.32 -21.63 21.97
C ALA A 137 -16.00 -20.18 22.39
N PRO A 138 -15.39 -19.96 23.56
CA PRO A 138 -15.02 -18.61 24.02
C PRO A 138 -13.84 -18.06 23.21
N ALA A 139 -13.90 -16.78 22.85
CA ALA A 139 -12.84 -16.09 22.12
C ALA A 139 -11.52 -16.08 22.93
N PRO A 140 -10.37 -16.39 22.30
CA PRO A 140 -9.09 -16.56 22.99
C PRO A 140 -8.53 -15.23 23.51
N LEU A 141 -7.73 -15.30 24.58
CA LEU A 141 -6.84 -14.20 24.96
C LEU A 141 -5.63 -14.17 24.02
N LEU A 142 -5.45 -13.05 23.30
CA LEU A 142 -4.22 -12.74 22.60
C LEU A 142 -3.20 -12.18 23.61
N SER A 143 -2.36 -13.04 24.17
CA SER A 143 -1.25 -12.71 25.08
C SER A 143 0.07 -13.26 24.52
N SER A 144 1.18 -12.59 24.81
CA SER A 144 2.53 -13.06 24.43
C SER A 144 2.96 -14.31 25.20
N ASP A 145 2.46 -14.47 26.42
CA ASP A 145 3.08 -15.38 27.41
C ASP A 145 2.30 -16.69 27.55
N GLU A 146 1.00 -16.71 27.20
CA GLU A 146 0.16 -17.92 27.19
C GLU A 146 -1.12 -17.70 26.37
N ASN A 147 -1.47 -18.62 25.46
CA ASN A 147 -2.78 -18.65 24.77
C ASN A 147 -3.90 -19.16 25.72
N ALA A 148 -4.07 -18.47 26.84
CA ALA A 148 -5.04 -18.82 27.87
C ALA A 148 -6.47 -18.47 27.42
N VAL A 149 -7.12 -19.40 26.70
CA VAL A 149 -8.57 -19.39 26.54
C VAL A 149 -9.20 -19.45 27.94
N ARG A 150 -10.10 -18.51 28.25
CA ARG A 150 -10.81 -18.40 29.54
C ARG A 150 -12.27 -18.05 29.24
N LEU A 151 -13.21 -18.81 29.79
CA LEU A 151 -14.64 -18.54 29.62
C LEU A 151 -15.08 -17.41 30.56
N ASP A 152 -15.77 -16.39 30.04
CA ASP A 152 -16.43 -15.35 30.84
C ASP A 152 -17.90 -15.71 31.06
N PRO A 153 -18.37 -15.96 32.30
CA PRO A 153 -19.76 -16.28 32.58
C PRO A 153 -20.75 -15.21 32.09
N ASN A 154 -20.35 -13.94 31.99
CA ASN A 154 -21.21 -12.88 31.47
C ASN A 154 -21.52 -13.07 29.98
N GLY A 155 -20.60 -13.64 29.21
CA GLY A 155 -20.82 -13.95 27.79
C GLY A 155 -21.77 -15.13 27.55
N TYR A 156 -21.95 -16.02 28.53
CA TYR A 156 -22.75 -17.25 28.41
C TYR A 156 -24.07 -17.22 29.17
N ASN A 157 -24.22 -16.34 30.17
CA ASN A 157 -25.45 -16.19 30.95
C ASN A 157 -26.43 -15.15 30.36
N ILE A 158 -26.17 -14.63 29.16
CA ILE A 158 -27.08 -13.72 28.45
C ILE A 158 -28.15 -14.52 27.70
N SER A 159 -29.41 -14.16 27.95
CA SER A 159 -30.57 -14.59 27.16
C SER A 159 -30.83 -13.61 26.02
N GLY A 160 -31.01 -14.11 24.80
CA GLY A 160 -31.22 -13.32 23.58
C GLY A 160 -30.03 -13.39 22.62
N PHE A 161 -30.26 -13.01 21.36
CA PHE A 161 -29.24 -13.12 20.31
C PHE A 161 -28.25 -11.95 20.34
N ALA A 162 -26.95 -12.29 20.38
CA ALA A 162 -25.83 -11.38 20.25
C ALA A 162 -25.04 -11.68 18.94
N PRO A 163 -24.65 -10.67 18.14
CA PRO A 163 -25.14 -9.30 18.20
C PRO A 163 -26.64 -9.23 17.84
N LEU A 164 -27.35 -8.24 18.39
CA LEU A 164 -28.79 -8.07 18.16
C LEU A 164 -29.10 -7.60 16.73
N ASN A 165 -28.22 -6.78 16.16
CA ASN A 165 -28.25 -6.37 14.76
C ASN A 165 -27.10 -7.08 14.02
N PRO A 166 -27.30 -7.59 12.80
CA PRO A 166 -26.25 -8.25 12.02
C PRO A 166 -25.24 -7.27 11.38
N VAL A 167 -25.32 -5.97 11.69
CA VAL A 167 -24.47 -4.91 11.15
C VAL A 167 -24.04 -3.98 12.29
N GLU A 168 -22.73 -3.87 12.48
CA GLU A 168 -22.10 -2.94 13.42
C GLU A 168 -21.28 -1.90 12.65
N VAL A 169 -21.38 -0.63 13.06
CA VAL A 169 -20.79 0.51 12.35
C VAL A 169 -19.60 1.04 13.15
N GLY A 170 -18.40 0.94 12.57
CA GLY A 170 -17.16 1.38 13.19
C GLY A 170 -16.96 2.91 13.15
N ALA A 171 -15.94 3.37 13.86
CA ALA A 171 -15.53 4.77 13.81
C ALA A 171 -14.93 5.14 12.44
N ILE A 172 -15.23 6.34 11.95
CA ILE A 172 -14.68 6.86 10.67
C ILE A 172 -13.17 7.06 10.80
N GLY A 173 -12.41 6.43 9.91
CA GLY A 173 -10.95 6.54 9.82
C GLY A 173 -10.49 7.24 8.54
N VAL A 174 -9.16 7.39 8.38
CA VAL A 174 -8.55 8.02 7.20
C VAL A 174 -7.44 7.14 6.62
N LEU A 175 -7.63 6.67 5.38
CA LEU A 175 -6.69 5.82 4.65
C LEU A 175 -6.03 6.61 3.49
N ARG A 176 -4.79 7.08 3.71
CA ARG A 176 -4.00 7.94 2.78
C ARG A 176 -4.81 9.12 2.20
N GLY A 177 -5.63 9.76 3.05
CA GLY A 177 -6.47 10.90 2.68
C GLY A 177 -7.87 10.56 2.18
N LEU A 178 -8.26 9.28 2.08
CA LEU A 178 -9.65 8.88 1.92
C LEU A 178 -10.31 8.72 3.29
N HIS A 179 -11.46 9.34 3.53
CA HIS A 179 -12.29 8.99 4.69
C HIS A 179 -12.93 7.62 4.45
N VAL A 180 -12.86 6.72 5.44
CA VAL A 180 -13.39 5.36 5.35
C VAL A 180 -14.24 5.01 6.57
N LEU A 181 -15.35 4.33 6.34
CA LEU A 181 -16.23 3.75 7.35
C LEU A 181 -16.02 2.23 7.38
N PRO A 182 -15.45 1.67 8.47
CA PRO A 182 -15.47 0.24 8.70
C PRO A 182 -16.88 -0.21 9.06
N ILE A 183 -17.31 -1.34 8.50
CA ILE A 183 -18.55 -2.02 8.88
C ILE A 183 -18.21 -3.48 9.16
N ALA A 184 -18.68 -3.99 10.30
CA ALA A 184 -18.63 -5.41 10.62
C ALA A 184 -20.02 -6.02 10.36
N LEU A 185 -20.04 -7.10 9.60
CA LEU A 185 -21.24 -7.86 9.24
C LEU A 185 -21.17 -9.19 9.99
N ALA A 186 -22.23 -9.53 10.74
CA ALA A 186 -22.32 -10.74 11.52
C ALA A 186 -23.25 -11.75 10.82
N PRO A 187 -22.72 -12.66 9.97
CA PRO A 187 -23.49 -13.71 9.31
C PRO A 187 -24.11 -14.71 10.29
N VAL A 188 -23.65 -14.73 11.55
CA VAL A 188 -24.20 -15.52 12.64
C VAL A 188 -24.51 -14.61 13.84
N SER A 189 -25.59 -14.89 14.56
CA SER A 189 -25.80 -14.36 15.92
C SER A 189 -26.19 -15.50 16.86
N PHE A 190 -25.78 -15.44 18.12
CA PHE A 190 -25.87 -16.54 19.09
C PHE A 190 -26.60 -16.13 20.35
N ASN A 191 -27.44 -17.02 20.86
CA ASN A 191 -28.16 -16.91 22.12
C ASN A 191 -27.70 -18.05 23.04
N ALA A 192 -26.83 -17.71 23.98
CA ALA A 192 -26.17 -18.69 24.85
C ALA A 192 -27.16 -19.39 25.80
N GLY A 193 -28.09 -18.64 26.39
CA GLY A 193 -29.10 -19.19 27.30
C GLY A 193 -29.99 -20.28 26.68
N ASP A 194 -30.30 -20.17 25.38
CA ASP A 194 -31.11 -21.16 24.65
C ASP A 194 -30.29 -22.14 23.80
N SER A 195 -28.96 -21.99 23.74
CA SER A 195 -28.07 -22.76 22.84
C SER A 195 -28.51 -22.70 21.36
N ARG A 196 -28.94 -21.52 20.90
CA ARG A 196 -29.46 -21.24 19.55
C ARG A 196 -28.58 -20.28 18.77
N ILE A 197 -28.43 -20.52 17.46
CA ILE A 197 -27.91 -19.52 16.51
C ILE A 197 -29.00 -19.07 15.52
N ARG A 198 -28.79 -17.88 14.94
CA ARG A 198 -29.33 -17.48 13.64
C ARG A 198 -28.20 -17.46 12.64
N VAL A 199 -28.39 -18.07 11.48
CA VAL A 199 -27.52 -17.90 10.30
C VAL A 199 -28.29 -17.03 9.31
N TYR A 200 -27.69 -15.93 8.85
CA TYR A 200 -28.31 -15.02 7.90
C TYR A 200 -28.00 -15.44 6.46
N ASP A 201 -29.03 -15.63 5.62
CA ASP A 201 -28.84 -16.10 4.22
C ASP A 201 -28.29 -14.99 3.31
N ARG A 202 -28.65 -13.74 3.63
CA ARG A 202 -28.07 -12.51 3.07
C ARG A 202 -28.23 -11.38 4.07
N ILE A 203 -27.44 -10.32 3.94
CA ILE A 203 -27.63 -9.05 4.64
C ILE A 203 -27.54 -7.93 3.61
N GLN A 204 -28.62 -7.17 3.41
CA GLN A 204 -28.65 -6.02 2.51
C GLN A 204 -28.54 -4.72 3.30
N ILE A 205 -27.61 -3.84 2.91
CA ILE A 205 -27.28 -2.60 3.62
C ILE A 205 -27.41 -1.41 2.66
N ASP A 206 -28.15 -0.38 3.08
CA ASP A 206 -28.16 0.94 2.44
C ASP A 206 -27.45 1.97 3.33
N ILE A 207 -26.55 2.75 2.72
CA ILE A 207 -25.74 3.78 3.36
C ILE A 207 -25.97 5.08 2.63
N ARG A 208 -26.55 6.08 3.31
CA ARG A 208 -26.77 7.43 2.77
C ARG A 208 -25.69 8.38 3.26
N PHE A 209 -25.01 9.04 2.32
CA PHE A 209 -23.99 10.06 2.57
C PHE A 209 -24.67 11.41 2.75
N ASN A 210 -25.13 11.71 3.96
CA ASN A 210 -25.69 13.01 4.28
C ASN A 210 -24.55 14.04 4.33
N LYS A 211 -24.66 15.13 3.56
CA LYS A 211 -23.67 16.20 3.63
C LYS A 211 -24.11 17.22 4.71
N PRO A 212 -23.32 17.45 5.77
CA PRO A 212 -23.45 18.69 6.52
C PRO A 212 -23.17 19.86 5.57
N THR A 213 -23.65 21.06 5.90
CA THR A 213 -23.46 22.25 5.06
C THR A 213 -22.03 22.78 5.20
N GLY A 214 -21.07 22.04 4.62
CA GLY A 214 -19.63 22.27 4.67
C GLY A 214 -19.03 22.49 3.27
N THR A 215 -17.93 23.23 3.23
CA THR A 215 -17.25 23.71 2.02
C THR A 215 -16.86 22.56 1.08
N ILE A 216 -17.26 22.64 -0.19
CA ILE A 216 -16.77 21.72 -1.24
C ILE A 216 -15.28 22.02 -1.48
N LEU A 217 -14.39 21.29 -0.80
CA LEU A 217 -12.99 21.25 -1.17
C LEU A 217 -12.84 20.52 -2.52
N PRO A 218 -12.11 21.08 -3.49
CA PRO A 218 -11.95 20.45 -4.79
C PRO A 218 -11.15 19.14 -4.64
N ALA A 219 -11.71 18.07 -5.21
CA ALA A 219 -11.06 16.76 -5.29
C ALA A 219 -9.75 16.85 -6.08
N ILE A 220 -8.62 16.98 -5.37
CA ILE A 220 -7.28 16.86 -5.96
C ILE A 220 -7.08 15.38 -6.31
N ARG A 221 -7.47 15.02 -7.55
CA ARG A 221 -7.23 13.68 -8.11
C ARG A 221 -5.77 13.30 -7.86
N PRO A 222 -5.49 12.26 -7.05
CA PRO A 222 -4.13 11.77 -6.92
C PRO A 222 -3.64 11.31 -8.30
N GLY A 223 -2.37 11.57 -8.60
CA GLY A 223 -1.72 10.93 -9.75
C GLY A 223 -1.79 9.41 -9.62
N ASN A 224 -1.52 8.69 -10.71
CA ASN A 224 -1.69 7.23 -10.79
C ASN A 224 -0.71 6.50 -9.83
N ASP A 225 -1.11 6.36 -8.56
CA ASP A 225 -0.33 5.74 -7.48
C ASP A 225 -0.33 4.22 -7.68
N ARG A 226 0.84 3.59 -7.53
CA ARG A 226 1.00 2.12 -7.55
C ARG A 226 0.14 1.42 -6.50
N LEU A 227 -0.27 2.13 -5.45
CA LEU A 227 -1.16 1.61 -4.42
C LEU A 227 -2.66 1.72 -4.76
N SER A 228 -3.06 2.25 -5.93
CA SER A 228 -4.49 2.41 -6.28
C SER A 228 -5.22 1.06 -6.33
N ALA A 229 -4.57 0.01 -6.86
CA ALA A 229 -5.09 -1.36 -6.86
C ALA A 229 -5.40 -1.90 -5.44
N VAL A 230 -4.69 -1.44 -4.40
CA VAL A 230 -4.95 -1.85 -3.01
C VAL A 230 -6.25 -1.23 -2.49
N PHE A 231 -6.60 -0.01 -2.93
CA PHE A 231 -7.92 0.57 -2.63
C PHE A 231 -9.04 -0.16 -3.37
N GLU A 232 -8.80 -0.53 -4.63
CA GLU A 232 -9.76 -1.23 -5.49
C GLU A 232 -10.14 -2.62 -4.94
N THR A 233 -9.23 -3.31 -4.25
CA THR A 233 -9.55 -4.57 -3.55
C THR A 233 -10.11 -4.37 -2.13
N THR A 234 -9.70 -3.33 -1.42
CA THR A 234 -10.04 -3.16 0.02
C THR A 234 -11.33 -2.37 0.28
N ILE A 235 -11.79 -1.53 -0.66
CA ILE A 235 -12.95 -0.66 -0.48
C ILE A 235 -14.04 -1.01 -1.50
N ILE A 236 -15.24 -1.39 -1.01
CA ILE A 236 -16.36 -1.84 -1.87
C ILE A 236 -16.71 -0.81 -2.96
N ASN A 237 -16.72 0.47 -2.61
CA ASN A 237 -17.07 1.58 -3.53
C ASN A 237 -15.83 2.35 -4.03
N ALA A 238 -14.68 1.69 -4.20
CA ALA A 238 -13.42 2.32 -4.57
C ALA A 238 -13.52 3.24 -5.81
N GLU A 239 -14.25 2.83 -6.86
CA GLU A 239 -14.41 3.61 -8.10
C GLU A 239 -14.85 5.07 -7.84
N ILE A 240 -15.92 5.26 -7.06
CA ILE A 240 -16.45 6.59 -6.74
C ILE A 240 -15.66 7.28 -5.61
N ALA A 241 -14.98 6.50 -4.76
CA ALA A 241 -14.30 7.00 -3.57
C ALA A 241 -12.84 7.42 -3.80
N LEU A 242 -12.14 6.82 -4.75
CA LEU A 242 -10.76 7.16 -5.12
C LEU A 242 -10.55 8.65 -5.48
N PRO A 243 -11.50 9.34 -6.16
CA PRO A 243 -11.46 10.79 -6.35
C PRO A 243 -11.64 11.63 -5.08
N TRP A 244 -12.27 11.10 -4.03
CA TRP A 244 -12.53 11.83 -2.78
C TRP A 244 -11.30 11.98 -1.86
N ARG A 245 -10.18 11.35 -2.23
CA ARG A 245 -8.90 11.43 -1.52
C ARG A 245 -8.38 12.86 -1.43
N GLN A 246 -8.31 13.40 -0.21
CA GLN A 246 -7.63 14.66 0.08
C GLN A 246 -6.14 14.41 0.29
N THR A 247 -5.34 14.66 -0.74
CA THR A 247 -3.89 14.78 -0.57
C THR A 247 -3.54 16.19 -0.12
N LYS A 248 -2.93 16.35 1.06
CA LYS A 248 -2.35 17.64 1.47
C LYS A 248 -1.23 17.96 0.48
N ALA A 249 -1.38 19.06 -0.26
CA ALA A 249 -0.36 19.50 -1.20
C ALA A 249 0.98 19.69 -0.45
N MET A 250 1.96 18.83 -0.74
CA MET A 250 3.29 19.00 -0.21
C MET A 250 3.87 20.29 -0.79
N LEU A 251 4.40 21.15 0.08
CA LEU A 251 5.30 22.22 -0.36
C LEU A 251 6.44 21.57 -1.16
N PRO A 252 6.83 22.13 -2.32
CA PRO A 252 7.89 21.55 -3.12
C PRO A 252 9.15 21.42 -2.27
N PRO A 253 9.80 20.24 -2.23
CA PRO A 253 10.96 20.02 -1.36
C PRO A 253 12.04 21.04 -1.71
N ARG A 254 12.59 21.71 -0.69
CA ARG A 254 13.68 22.68 -0.86
C ARG A 254 14.85 21.98 -1.54
N ARG A 255 15.06 22.28 -2.82
CA ARG A 255 16.17 21.74 -3.62
C ARG A 255 17.49 22.31 -3.10
N VAL A 256 18.07 21.63 -2.11
CA VAL A 256 19.49 21.77 -1.79
C VAL A 256 20.25 20.98 -2.85
N ASN A 257 21.02 21.66 -3.69
CA ASN A 257 21.97 20.99 -4.57
C ASN A 257 23.29 20.85 -3.81
N SER A 258 23.62 19.62 -3.39
CA SER A 258 24.89 19.32 -2.73
C SER A 258 26.04 19.13 -3.72
N PHE A 259 25.76 19.11 -5.02
CA PHE A 259 26.75 19.00 -6.09
C PHE A 259 27.17 20.37 -6.62
N GLY A 260 28.45 20.51 -6.95
CA GLY A 260 29.02 21.73 -7.51
C GLY A 260 28.77 21.87 -9.03
N PRO A 261 29.55 22.74 -9.71
CA PRO A 261 29.73 22.67 -11.16
C PRO A 261 30.49 21.38 -11.56
N GLY A 262 30.87 21.29 -12.84
CA GLY A 262 31.63 20.17 -13.40
C GLY A 262 30.78 18.93 -13.67
N GLU A 263 31.44 17.90 -14.22
CA GLU A 263 30.85 16.57 -14.38
C GLU A 263 30.94 15.78 -13.06
N TRP A 264 29.99 14.85 -12.86
CA TRP A 264 29.84 14.09 -11.61
C TRP A 264 29.55 12.61 -11.86
N TYR A 265 30.51 11.75 -11.50
CA TYR A 265 30.46 10.31 -11.74
C TYR A 265 30.25 9.53 -10.44
N LYS A 266 29.43 8.47 -10.50
CA LYS A 266 29.05 7.69 -9.33
C LYS A 266 29.86 6.39 -9.23
N ILE A 267 30.68 6.28 -8.20
CA ILE A 267 31.47 5.09 -7.88
C ILE A 267 30.79 4.32 -6.75
N THR A 268 30.55 3.02 -6.93
CA THR A 268 29.83 2.16 -5.98
C THR A 268 30.74 1.05 -5.45
N LEU A 269 30.97 0.99 -4.14
CA LEU A 269 31.94 0.10 -3.49
C LEU A 269 31.36 -0.57 -2.24
N SER A 270 31.48 -1.89 -2.11
CA SER A 270 30.85 -2.67 -1.03
C SER A 270 31.80 -3.09 0.10
N ASP A 271 33.11 -2.93 -0.10
CA ASP A 271 34.17 -3.34 0.82
C ASP A 271 35.11 -2.19 1.20
N THR A 272 35.98 -2.43 2.19
CA THR A 272 36.93 -1.46 2.73
C THR A 272 38.32 -1.71 2.14
N GLY A 273 38.97 -0.69 1.60
CA GLY A 273 40.30 -0.82 1.02
C GLY A 273 40.82 0.42 0.31
N PHE A 274 42.02 0.31 -0.25
CA PHE A 274 42.50 1.26 -1.24
C PHE A 274 42.02 0.85 -2.63
N TYR A 275 41.55 1.84 -3.39
CA TYR A 275 41.05 1.69 -4.75
C TYR A 275 41.87 2.58 -5.68
N LEU A 276 42.02 2.12 -6.92
CA LEU A 276 42.80 2.76 -7.98
C LEU A 276 41.88 2.98 -9.17
N LEU A 277 41.93 4.16 -9.77
CA LEU A 277 41.32 4.47 -11.07
C LEU A 277 42.45 4.85 -12.02
N ASP A 278 42.65 4.02 -13.03
CA ASP A 278 43.52 4.27 -14.18
C ASP A 278 42.70 4.82 -15.36
N ARG A 279 43.38 5.11 -16.46
CA ARG A 279 42.77 5.63 -17.69
C ARG A 279 41.64 4.73 -18.19
N GLU A 280 41.87 3.42 -18.30
CA GLU A 280 40.90 2.46 -18.83
C GLU A 280 39.63 2.42 -17.96
N THR A 281 39.79 2.41 -16.63
CA THR A 281 38.68 2.44 -15.67
C THR A 281 37.83 3.71 -15.81
N LEU A 282 38.47 4.86 -16.01
CA LEU A 282 37.78 6.14 -16.16
C LEU A 282 37.09 6.30 -17.53
N GLU A 283 37.73 5.86 -18.62
CA GLU A 283 37.12 5.83 -19.97
C GLU A 283 35.94 4.85 -20.02
N ALA A 284 36.06 3.66 -19.42
CA ALA A 284 34.96 2.71 -19.27
C ALA A 284 33.81 3.25 -18.39
N GLY A 285 34.11 4.15 -17.45
CA GLY A 285 33.14 4.92 -16.67
C GLY A 285 32.48 6.07 -17.44
N GLY A 286 32.93 6.38 -18.66
CA GLY A 286 32.40 7.46 -19.50
C GLY A 286 32.98 8.85 -19.21
N LEU A 287 34.14 8.93 -18.55
CA LEU A 287 34.85 10.20 -18.35
C LEU A 287 35.65 10.58 -19.62
N ASN A 288 35.53 11.83 -20.05
CA ASN A 288 36.26 12.34 -21.22
C ASN A 288 37.69 12.74 -20.86
N ILE A 289 38.61 11.78 -20.89
CA ILE A 289 40.01 11.96 -20.49
C ILE A 289 40.78 12.93 -21.40
N ALA A 290 40.35 13.13 -22.65
CA ALA A 290 41.12 13.86 -23.66
C ALA A 290 41.44 15.33 -23.32
N ASN A 291 40.75 15.93 -22.33
CA ASN A 291 41.05 17.27 -21.81
C ASN A 291 41.00 17.32 -20.26
N LEU A 292 41.23 16.19 -19.58
CA LEU A 292 41.21 16.10 -18.13
C LEU A 292 42.56 16.55 -17.53
N ASP A 293 42.56 17.64 -16.75
CA ASP A 293 43.68 17.91 -15.84
C ASP A 293 43.48 17.08 -14.55
N PRO A 294 44.36 16.10 -14.24
CA PRO A 294 44.27 15.28 -13.03
C PRO A 294 44.15 16.06 -11.73
N ARG A 295 44.69 17.28 -11.66
CA ARG A 295 44.68 18.13 -10.46
C ARG A 295 43.28 18.66 -10.12
N THR A 296 42.34 18.56 -11.07
CA THR A 296 40.93 18.90 -10.89
C THR A 296 40.08 17.75 -10.36
N ILE A 297 40.67 16.55 -10.20
CA ILE A 297 39.96 15.36 -9.75
C ILE A 297 39.70 15.45 -8.25
N ARG A 298 38.42 15.45 -7.88
CA ARG A 298 37.94 15.54 -6.51
C ARG A 298 37.02 14.36 -6.22
N LEU A 299 37.04 13.84 -5.00
CA LEU A 299 36.21 12.70 -4.59
C LEU A 299 35.39 13.07 -3.36
N PHE A 300 34.11 12.75 -3.37
CA PHE A 300 33.19 13.07 -2.27
C PHE A 300 32.45 11.83 -1.76
N ASN A 301 32.14 11.81 -0.46
CA ASN A 301 31.29 10.78 0.15
C ASN A 301 30.30 11.41 1.14
N GLY A 302 29.08 10.89 1.20
CA GLY A 302 28.02 11.32 2.12
C GLY A 302 28.01 10.55 3.44
N GLY A 303 29.13 9.93 3.82
CA GLY A 303 29.17 8.88 4.83
C GLY A 303 28.50 7.58 4.35
N GLY A 304 28.24 6.69 5.31
CA GLY A 304 27.62 5.38 5.06
C GLY A 304 26.76 4.84 6.22
N ARG A 305 26.52 5.66 7.25
CA ARG A 305 25.73 5.27 8.43
C ARG A 305 24.23 5.39 8.13
N THR A 306 23.43 4.67 8.91
CA THR A 306 21.98 4.85 8.98
C THR A 306 21.65 6.32 9.26
N LEU A 307 20.73 6.90 8.48
CA LEU A 307 20.25 8.26 8.73
C LEU A 307 19.43 8.33 10.04
N PRO A 308 19.41 9.47 10.75
CA PRO A 308 18.51 9.67 11.88
C PRO A 308 17.04 9.45 11.49
N GLN A 309 16.28 8.81 12.38
CA GLN A 309 14.81 8.71 12.26
C GLN A 309 14.12 10.05 12.58
N ASP A 310 14.73 10.86 13.45
CA ASP A 310 14.32 12.23 13.74
C ASP A 310 14.38 13.10 12.47
N VAL A 311 13.33 13.87 12.23
CA VAL A 311 13.20 14.77 11.08
C VAL A 311 14.12 15.98 11.21
N ASP A 312 14.32 16.51 12.42
CA ASP A 312 15.07 17.74 12.64
C ASP A 312 16.56 17.50 12.93
N ALA A 313 16.96 16.25 13.17
CA ALA A 313 18.36 15.87 13.39
C ALA A 313 19.27 16.17 12.17
N PRO A 314 20.52 16.62 12.38
CA PRO A 314 21.48 16.85 11.31
C PRO A 314 21.72 15.60 10.43
N ARG A 315 21.76 15.80 9.12
CA ARG A 315 22.05 14.75 8.13
C ARG A 315 23.47 14.90 7.60
N PRO A 316 24.15 13.81 7.23
CA PRO A 316 25.50 13.87 6.70
C PRO A 316 25.49 14.56 5.32
N GLU A 317 26.34 15.56 5.17
CA GLU A 317 26.58 16.27 3.92
C GLU A 317 27.70 15.57 3.12
N LEU A 318 27.81 15.87 1.83
CA LEU A 318 28.94 15.42 1.01
C LEU A 318 30.23 16.06 1.55
N ARG A 319 31.21 15.23 1.89
CA ARG A 319 32.55 15.66 2.31
C ARG A 319 33.57 15.22 1.27
N GLU A 320 34.52 16.11 0.99
CA GLU A 320 35.67 15.82 0.15
C GLU A 320 36.59 14.81 0.86
N MET A 321 37.05 13.82 0.11
CA MET A 321 37.85 12.68 0.53
C MET A 321 39.25 12.82 -0.05
N ALA A 322 40.27 12.41 0.72
CA ALA A 322 41.65 12.45 0.25
C ALA A 322 41.86 11.50 -0.94
N VAL A 323 42.23 12.08 -2.08
CA VAL A 323 42.79 11.37 -3.24
C VAL A 323 44.30 11.59 -3.30
N ARG A 324 45.02 10.65 -3.89
CA ARG A 324 46.40 10.83 -4.34
C ARG A 324 46.42 10.57 -5.83
N VAL A 325 46.74 11.58 -6.63
CA VAL A 325 46.99 11.40 -8.06
C VAL A 325 48.50 11.18 -8.27
N THR A 326 48.84 10.41 -9.30
CA THR A 326 50.22 10.18 -9.76
C THR A 326 50.23 10.36 -11.27
N GLY A 327 51.26 11.03 -11.79
CA GLY A 327 51.38 11.39 -13.22
C GLY A 327 51.18 12.88 -13.52
N GLU A 328 50.40 13.57 -12.68
CA GLU A 328 49.84 14.95 -12.78
C GLU A 328 50.79 16.16 -13.03
N SER A 329 52.00 15.95 -13.54
CA SER A 329 53.03 16.98 -13.66
C SER A 329 52.89 17.87 -14.90
N ASP A 330 52.24 17.41 -15.97
CA ASP A 330 52.02 18.18 -17.20
C ASP A 330 50.60 18.77 -17.34
N GLY A 331 49.63 18.27 -16.56
CA GLY A 331 48.23 18.68 -16.59
C GLY A 331 47.38 17.88 -17.59
N ARG A 332 47.80 16.67 -17.95
CA ARG A 332 47.02 15.67 -18.69
C ARG A 332 46.87 14.41 -17.85
N PHE A 333 45.99 13.52 -18.29
CA PHE A 333 45.79 12.21 -17.69
C PHE A 333 46.15 11.15 -18.75
N ASP A 334 47.41 10.72 -18.73
CA ASP A 334 48.00 9.82 -19.72
C ASP A 334 48.00 8.35 -19.22
N ASP A 335 48.48 7.41 -20.03
CA ASP A 335 48.39 5.95 -19.77
C ASP A 335 49.14 5.47 -18.51
N GLY A 336 50.02 6.32 -17.94
CA GLY A 336 50.73 6.05 -16.68
C GLY A 336 49.99 6.54 -15.44
N ASP A 337 48.87 7.24 -15.59
CA ASP A 337 48.33 8.11 -14.55
C ASP A 337 47.23 7.42 -13.74
N GLN A 338 47.21 7.71 -12.43
CA GLN A 338 46.46 6.92 -11.46
C GLN A 338 45.89 7.80 -10.34
N VAL A 339 44.59 7.66 -10.07
CA VAL A 339 43.93 8.21 -8.88
C VAL A 339 43.79 7.10 -7.85
N VAL A 340 44.46 7.24 -6.71
CA VAL A 340 44.37 6.29 -5.59
C VAL A 340 43.63 6.93 -4.42
N PHE A 341 42.66 6.22 -3.85
CA PHE A 341 41.88 6.70 -2.70
C PHE A 341 41.53 5.54 -1.74
N TYR A 342 41.15 5.89 -0.51
CA TYR A 342 40.66 4.92 0.47
C TYR A 342 39.13 4.97 0.56
N ALA A 343 38.49 3.80 0.54
CA ALA A 343 37.05 3.67 0.73
C ALA A 343 36.71 2.72 1.89
N SER A 344 35.54 2.96 2.48
CA SER A 344 35.02 2.22 3.63
C SER A 344 33.72 1.50 3.26
N ALA A 345 33.60 0.24 3.66
CA ALA A 345 32.36 -0.53 3.58
C ALA A 345 31.27 0.06 4.48
N LEU A 346 30.01 -0.32 4.21
CA LEU A 346 28.85 0.03 5.06
C LEU A 346 28.69 -0.87 6.30
N LYS A 347 29.76 -1.59 6.68
CA LYS A 347 29.83 -2.56 7.77
C LYS A 347 31.23 -2.52 8.40
N GLY A 348 31.35 -2.69 9.71
CA GLY A 348 32.66 -2.73 10.38
C GLY A 348 32.60 -2.36 11.86
N TRP A 349 33.70 -1.80 12.37
CA TRP A 349 33.83 -1.30 13.74
C TRP A 349 34.10 0.20 13.73
N ALA A 350 33.62 0.89 14.76
CA ALA A 350 33.79 2.32 15.01
C ALA A 350 34.42 2.50 16.39
N TYR A 351 35.41 3.37 16.52
CA TYR A 351 35.93 3.77 17.83
C TYR A 351 35.05 4.88 18.40
N ASP A 352 34.40 4.59 19.53
CA ASP A 352 33.67 5.55 20.36
C ASP A 352 34.67 6.18 21.34
N GLN A 353 35.17 7.37 20.99
CA GLN A 353 36.17 8.08 21.78
C GLN A 353 35.64 8.54 23.16
N PRO A 354 34.42 9.08 23.32
CA PRO A 354 33.82 9.34 24.63
C PRO A 354 33.79 8.13 25.57
N ASN A 355 33.45 6.95 25.05
CA ASN A 355 33.33 5.72 25.85
C ASN A 355 34.58 4.81 25.82
N ASN A 356 35.66 5.22 25.15
CA ASN A 356 36.89 4.44 24.95
C ASN A 356 36.61 2.97 24.52
N SER A 357 35.74 2.79 23.53
CA SER A 357 35.23 1.47 23.15
C SER A 357 35.10 1.29 21.64
N PHE A 358 34.90 0.04 21.18
CA PHE A 358 34.64 -0.27 19.78
C PHE A 358 33.20 -0.75 19.59
N THR A 359 32.39 0.03 18.88
CA THR A 359 31.02 -0.33 18.50
C THR A 359 31.00 -0.92 17.09
N SER A 360 30.42 -2.10 16.91
CA SER A 360 30.17 -2.63 15.57
C SER A 360 29.03 -1.87 14.88
N PHE A 361 29.04 -1.81 13.56
CA PHE A 361 27.96 -1.22 12.76
C PHE A 361 27.74 -1.98 11.46
N LYS A 362 26.50 -1.92 10.97
CA LYS A 362 26.09 -2.37 9.64
C LYS A 362 24.91 -1.49 9.20
N ASN A 363 24.96 -0.96 7.98
CA ASN A 363 23.80 -0.29 7.38
C ASN A 363 22.73 -1.35 7.01
N PRO A 364 21.48 -1.22 7.48
CA PRO A 364 20.44 -2.23 7.23
C PRO A 364 19.77 -2.08 5.85
N TYR A 365 19.99 -0.98 5.14
CA TYR A 365 19.27 -0.64 3.90
C TYR A 365 20.08 -0.86 2.63
N THR A 366 21.41 -0.96 2.73
CA THR A 366 22.30 -1.29 1.60
C THR A 366 23.68 -1.74 2.12
N ASP A 367 24.37 -2.55 1.32
CA ASP A 367 25.75 -3.00 1.52
C ASP A 367 26.79 -2.15 0.77
N THR A 368 26.34 -1.26 -0.13
CA THR A 368 27.16 -0.63 -1.15
C THR A 368 27.26 0.88 -0.91
N ASN A 369 28.46 1.33 -0.53
CA ASN A 369 28.78 2.73 -0.33
C ASN A 369 28.88 3.48 -1.67
N VAL A 370 28.64 4.79 -1.65
CA VAL A 370 28.66 5.66 -2.83
C VAL A 370 29.69 6.76 -2.65
N TYR A 371 30.65 6.78 -3.58
CA TYR A 371 31.59 7.88 -3.76
C TYR A 371 31.23 8.62 -5.05
N TRP A 372 31.49 9.93 -5.07
CA TRP A 372 31.16 10.82 -6.17
C TRP A 372 32.45 11.48 -6.65
N LEU A 373 32.88 11.13 -7.86
CA LEU A 373 34.04 11.72 -8.52
C LEU A 373 33.59 12.98 -9.27
N ASN A 374 34.31 14.08 -9.12
CA ASN A 374 34.06 15.36 -9.79
C ASN A 374 35.34 15.84 -10.48
N THR A 375 35.16 16.47 -11.64
CA THR A 375 36.24 17.04 -12.46
C THR A 375 35.83 18.44 -12.91
N GLY A 376 36.36 19.47 -12.24
CA GLY A 376 35.99 20.88 -12.41
C GLY A 376 35.07 21.43 -11.31
#